data_AF-A0A1Q7KPE5-F1
#
_entry.id   AF-A0A1Q7KPE5-F1
#
_cell.length_a   1.000
_cell.length_b   1.000
_cell.length_c   1.000
_cell.angle_alpha   90.00
_cell.angle_beta   90.00
_cell.angle_gamma   90.00
#
_symmetry.space_group_name_H-M   'P 1'
#
loop_
_entity.id
_entity.type
_entity.pdbx_description
1 polymer ?
#
loop_
_entity_poly.entity_id
_entity_poly.type
_entity_poly.pdbx_seq_one_letter_code
_entity_poly.pdbx_strand_id
1 'polypeptide(L)' 'MKAQTGFVDEIVLVSDAEGILALSFWKTREDAERYSHEDYAKVSDIIQHLVHSKPKVHAFDVETSTCHKISKGKAA' A
#
# COMPACT_ATOMS: atom_id res chain seq x y z
N MET A 1 9.05 5.34 1.77
CA MET A 1 8.15 5.10 0.62
C MET A 1 8.21 6.16 -0.49
N LYS A 2 8.41 7.45 -0.23
CA LYS A 2 8.39 8.51 -1.28
C LYS A 2 9.45 8.43 -2.40
N ALA A 3 10.36 7.46 -2.38
CA ALA A 3 11.41 7.29 -3.40
C ALA A 3 11.08 6.24 -4.47
N GLN A 4 9.90 5.62 -4.41
CA GLN A 4 9.54 4.56 -5.34
C GLN A 4 8.73 5.08 -6.52
N THR A 5 9.14 4.69 -7.72
CA THR A 5 8.46 5.06 -8.97
C THR A 5 7.00 4.63 -8.91
N GLY A 6 6.11 5.60 -9.17
CA GLY A 6 4.66 5.36 -9.18
C GLY A 6 3.98 5.43 -7.82
N PHE A 7 4.70 5.65 -6.72
CA PHE A 7 4.09 5.87 -5.41
C PHE A 7 3.29 7.19 -5.41
N VAL A 8 2.03 7.12 -4.96
CA VAL A 8 1.14 8.28 -4.86
C VAL A 8 1.00 8.70 -3.39
N ASP A 9 0.55 7.78 -2.55
CA ASP A 9 0.30 8.07 -1.14
C ASP A 9 0.19 6.81 -0.29
N GLU A 10 0.20 6.97 1.03
CA GLU A 10 -0.04 5.91 2.00
C GLU A 10 -0.92 6.39 3.15
N ILE A 11 -1.91 5.58 3.50
CA ILE A 11 -2.75 5.77 4.69
C ILE A 11 -2.49 4.61 5.63
N VAL A 12 -2.11 4.91 6.87
CA VAL A 12 -1.93 3.91 7.94
C VAL A 12 -3.02 4.12 8.98
N LEU A 13 -3.80 3.07 9.21
CA LEU A 13 -4.84 3.00 10.20
C LEU A 13 -4.39 2.08 11.33
N VAL A 14 -4.59 2.52 12.57
CA VAL A 14 -4.25 1.74 13.77
C VAL A 14 -5.50 1.58 14.60
N SER A 15 -5.78 0.34 14.99
CA SER A 15 -6.88 -0.05 15.87
C SER A 15 -6.34 -0.97 16.96
N ASP A 16 -6.79 -0.76 18.19
CA ASP A 16 -6.41 -1.61 19.32
C ASP A 16 -6.94 -3.05 19.16
N ALA A 17 -8.09 -3.23 18.49
CA ALA A 17 -8.73 -4.52 18.32
C ALA A 17 -8.31 -5.24 17.02
N GLU A 18 -8.15 -4.50 15.92
CA GLU A 18 -7.93 -5.04 14.58
C GLU A 18 -6.47 -4.90 14.10
N GLY A 19 -5.61 -4.23 14.88
CA GLY A 19 -4.21 -4.01 14.56
C GLY A 19 -3.97 -2.89 13.56
N ILE A 20 -2.98 -3.07 12.69
CA ILE A 20 -2.52 -2.06 11.74
C ILE A 20 -2.96 -2.43 10.32
N LEU A 21 -3.58 -1.47 9.62
CA LEU A 21 -3.88 -1.55 8.20
C LEU A 21 -3.16 -0.43 7.45
N ALA A 22 -2.23 -0.81 6.57
CA ALA A 22 -1.56 0.11 5.67
C ALA A 22 -2.14 -0.01 4.26
N LEU A 23 -2.58 1.13 3.71
CA LEU A 23 -3.09 1.26 2.34
C LEU A 23 -2.10 2.10 1.55
N SER A 24 -1.51 1.53 0.51
CA SER A 24 -0.62 2.26 -0.40
C SER A 24 -1.30 2.46 -1.76
N PHE A 25 -1.14 3.66 -2.32
CA PHE A 25 -1.73 4.07 -3.58
C PHE A 25 -0.63 4.26 -4.61
N TRP A 26 -0.90 3.78 -5.82
CA TRP A 26 0.06 3.71 -6.91
C TRP A 26 -0.56 4.23 -8.19
N LYS A 27 0.25 4.86 -9.04
CA LYS A 27 -0.19 5.42 -10.33
C LYS A 27 -0.70 4.35 -11.27
N THR A 28 -0.02 3.20 -11.29
CA THR A 28 -0.33 2.06 -12.14
C THR A 28 -0.31 0.77 -11.34
N ARG A 29 -0.97 -0.26 -11.89
CA ARG A 29 -0.96 -1.61 -11.31
C ARG A 29 0.45 -2.18 -11.30
N GLU A 30 1.20 -1.96 -12.37
CA GLU A 30 2.57 -2.43 -12.56
C GLU A 30 3.52 -1.84 -11.51
N ASP A 31 3.36 -0.56 -11.17
CA ASP A 31 4.13 0.08 -10.11
C ASP A 31 3.85 -0.55 -8.74
N ALA A 32 2.59 -0.87 -8.44
CA ALA A 32 2.18 -1.54 -7.20
C ALA A 32 2.69 -2.98 -7.12
N GLU A 33 2.60 -3.74 -8.22
CA GLU A 33 3.06 -5.12 -8.30
C GLU A 33 4.57 -5.22 -8.13
N ARG A 34 5.32 -4.30 -8.76
CA ARG A 34 6.78 -4.21 -8.61
C ARG A 34 7.15 -3.97 -7.15
N TYR A 35 6.51 -3.02 -6.47
CA TYR A 35 6.76 -2.80 -5.04
C TYR A 35 6.47 -4.05 -4.21
N SER A 36 5.31 -4.68 -4.43
CA SER A 36 4.91 -5.88 -3.70
C SER A 36 5.88 -7.06 -3.87
N HIS A 37 6.46 -7.22 -5.06
CA HIS A 37 7.39 -8.32 -5.35
C HIS A 37 8.83 -8.02 -4.94
N GLU A 38 9.33 -6.82 -5.21
CA GLU A 38 10.76 -6.53 -5.12
C GLU A 38 11.18 -5.87 -3.80
N ASP A 39 10.33 -5.01 -3.25
CA ASP A 39 10.70 -4.11 -2.15
C ASP A 39 9.92 -4.40 -0.87
N TYR A 40 8.70 -4.94 -0.97
CA TYR A 40 7.89 -5.26 0.19
C TYR A 40 8.53 -6.32 1.08
N ALA A 41 9.31 -7.26 0.51
CA ALA A 41 10.07 -8.24 1.30
C ALA A 41 10.98 -7.55 2.34
N LYS A 42 11.68 -6.48 1.93
CA LYS A 42 12.56 -5.71 2.81
C LYS A 42 11.78 -5.01 3.92
N VAL A 43 10.61 -4.46 3.58
CA VAL A 43 9.71 -3.82 4.56
C VAL A 43 9.18 -4.86 5.55
N SER A 44 8.74 -6.01 5.06
CA SER A 44 8.29 -7.14 5.89
C SER A 44 9.38 -7.58 6.86
N ASP A 45 10.64 -7.65 6.42
CA ASP A 45 11.76 -8.04 7.28
C ASP A 45 12.04 -7.00 8.37
N ILE A 46 11.90 -5.71 8.08
CA ILE A 46 12.08 -4.64 9.07
C ILE A 46 10.98 -4.72 10.13
N ILE A 47 9.73 -4.97 9.75
CA ILE A 47 8.60 -4.95 10.68
C ILE A 47 8.31 -6.31 11.32
N GLN A 48 8.97 -7.39 10.90
CA GLN A 48 8.65 -8.76 11.34
C GLN A 48 8.68 -8.93 12.87
N HIS A 49 9.55 -8.19 13.56
CA HIS A 49 9.70 -8.26 15.01
C HIS A 49 8.66 -7.41 15.77
N LEU A 50 7.93 -6.57 15.05
CA LEU A 50 6.90 -5.67 15.59
C LEU A 50 5.49 -6.23 15.40
N VAL A 51 5.33 -7.28 14.61
CA VAL A 51 4.02 -7.84 14.24
C VAL A 51 3.90 -9.27 14.76
N HIS A 52 2.73 -9.59 15.33
CA HIS A 52 2.42 -10.93 15.83
C HIS A 52 2.30 -11.98 14.72
N SER A 53 2.06 -11.54 13.48
CA SER A 53 1.98 -12.41 12.31
C SER A 53 2.39 -11.65 11.05
N LYS A 54 2.78 -12.39 10.00
CA LYS A 54 3.14 -11.80 8.71
C LYS A 54 1.94 -11.03 8.15
N PRO A 55 2.11 -9.75 7.74
CA PRO A 55 1.00 -9.00 7.19
C PRO A 55 0.50 -9.65 5.89
N LYS A 56 -0.82 -9.63 5.71
CA LYS A 56 -1.46 -10.07 4.47
C LYS A 56 -1.53 -8.88 3.51
N VAL A 57 -1.08 -9.10 2.28
CA VAL A 57 -1.10 -8.07 1.24
C VAL A 57 -2.15 -8.44 0.20
N HIS A 58 -2.99 -7.48 -0.15
CA HIS A 58 -4.03 -7.61 -1.16
C HIS A 58 -3.97 -6.40 -2.10
N ALA A 59 -4.10 -6.65 -3.40
CA ALA A 59 -4.16 -5.60 -4.41
C ALA A 59 -5.62 -5.34 -4.82
N PHE A 60 -5.97 -4.07 -4.96
CA PHE A 60 -7.30 -3.62 -5.36
C PHE A 60 -7.19 -2.48 -6.37
N ASP A 61 -8.16 -2.42 -7.29
CA ASP A 61 -8.30 -1.26 -8.17
C ASP A 61 -9.08 -0.16 -7.45
N VAL A 62 -8.57 1.06 -7.49
CA VAL A 62 -9.24 2.23 -6.89
C VAL A 62 -10.36 2.69 -7.81
N GLU A 63 -11.61 2.31 -7.48
CA GLU A 63 -12.80 2.72 -8.23
C GLU A 63 -13.07 4.23 -8.09
N THR A 64 -12.93 4.78 -6.88
CA THR A 64 -13.15 6.20 -6.57
C THR A 64 -12.37 6.61 -5.31
N SER A 65 -11.73 7.78 -5.32
CA SER A 65 -11.13 8.40 -4.12
C SER A 65 -11.52 9.87 -4.04
N THR A 66 -12.17 10.27 -2.94
CA THR A 66 -12.49 11.67 -2.66
C THR A 66 -11.27 12.46 -2.21
N CYS A 67 -10.33 11.81 -1.50
CA CYS A 67 -9.09 12.42 -1.01
C CYS A 67 -8.16 12.85 -2.14
N HIS A 68 -8.04 12.01 -3.18
CA HIS A 68 -7.12 12.23 -4.31
C HIS A 68 -7.85 12.61 -5.60
N LYS A 69 -9.17 12.81 -5.56
CA LYS A 69 -10.04 13.06 -6.74
C LYS A 69 -9.85 12.05 -7.87
N ILE A 70 -9.67 10.78 -7.50
CA ILE A 70 -9.49 9.68 -8.46
C ILE A 70 -10.87 9.19 -8.90
N SER A 71 -11.08 9.10 -10.21
CA SER A 71 -12.27 8.52 -10.83
C SER A 71 -11.80 7.55 -11.91
N LYS A 72 -12.49 6.41 -12.08
CA LYS A 72 -12.17 5.37 -13.07
C LYS A 72 -11.75 5.98 -14.41
N GLY A 73 -10.51 5.72 -14.83
CA GLY A 73 -9.94 6.24 -16.09
C GLY A 73 -8.98 7.43 -15.96
N LYS A 74 -8.83 8.02 -14.77
CA LYS A 74 -7.65 8.83 -14.44
C LYS A 74 -6.76 8.00 -13.52
N ALA A 75 -5.56 7.67 -14.00
CA ALA A 75 -4.52 7.12 -13.15
C ALA A 75 -4.36 8.00 -11.89
N ALA A 76 -4.15 7.36 -10.75
CA ALA A 76 -3.91 8.00 -9.47
C ALA A 76 -2.64 8.88 -9.50
#